data_AF-A0AAD5LLN1-F1
#
_entry.id   AF-A0AAD5LLN1-F1
#
_cell.length_a   1.000
_cell.length_b   1.000
_cell.length_c   1.000
_cell.angle_alpha   90.00
_cell.angle_beta   90.00
_cell.angle_gamma   90.00
#
_symmetry.space_group_name_H-M   'P 1'
#
loop_
_entity.id
_entity.type
_entity.pdbx_description
1 polymer ?
#
loop_
_entity_poly.entity_id
_entity_poly.type
_entity_poly.pdbx_seq_one_letter_code
_entity_poly.pdbx_strand_id
1 'polypeptide(L)'
;MQLSPRWYAVVWSGVFLVHATYVAGYGFESRWYLTAVQDGAKLAYLMRLHSLRDGFIAGIDLAVVATSSAIAMWHMTALVRMTFASFRARSLVFVGSHSRRTRTTSSLGNRQQRSRLDYLLRPLRVLWALFFDFDGAYFELATDLRESIEIATQINVTYRLSRFVEQQQVCHFATLALVLNCWSTPVLRSIWRQCPEKSRFARLLVGVALAVVFTIGLPFMVFQIYYGMLVGSRDSLFRPKSVVAIGHLLQQILTIQWIDVVSTRFAAFMAILGIETIKRRARRSAMPKISRPVVHTGPTILEPMRGPGARKELSLHRLDAVAIMHCPALTVPRELRSCRQMMQLEIFNATLADWGTDAALTERDHPRFTFLSMIHVRNMTTLPSGVLADGFPAIAVDIGDTDLATLPSGLATKWTRHLEYLVLERCNLTSLSSVFWELRYRRLSLAGNRISSLPAALFNDRSIRSLSLSGNPISRLVESDAVHAWSVRSMELLETNISTLPAWVIAAAAAPGTARPFVEAAGSPLCADLRETPSFLSCTYSRHEDPTTWIPFTRLHAPTPTPK
;
A
#
# COMPACT_ATOMS: atom_id res chain seq x y z
N MET A 1 3.26 -20.57 -37.34
CA MET A 1 4.23 -21.55 -36.79
C MET A 1 3.48 -22.84 -36.49
N GLN A 2 3.97 -23.98 -36.99
CA GLN A 2 3.39 -25.28 -36.67
C GLN A 2 3.94 -25.74 -35.32
N LEU A 3 3.05 -25.91 -34.33
CA LEU A 3 3.40 -26.35 -32.99
C LEU A 3 3.03 -27.82 -32.81
N SER A 4 3.93 -28.58 -32.16
CA SER A 4 3.61 -29.94 -31.69
C SER A 4 2.37 -29.92 -30.78
N PRO A 5 1.62 -31.02 -30.66
CA PRO A 5 0.43 -31.07 -29.82
C PRO A 5 0.67 -30.63 -28.37
N ARG A 6 1.82 -30.97 -27.79
CA ARG A 6 2.22 -30.57 -26.43
C ARG A 6 2.43 -29.06 -26.33
N TRP A 7 3.24 -28.49 -27.22
CA TRP A 7 3.51 -27.06 -27.24
C TRP A 7 2.26 -26.23 -27.58
N TYR A 8 1.38 -26.74 -28.45
CA TYR A 8 0.10 -26.11 -28.72
C TYR A 8 -0.79 -26.06 -27.46
N ALA A 9 -0.85 -27.15 -26.69
CA ALA A 9 -1.57 -27.17 -25.43
C ALA A 9 -1.00 -26.18 -24.41
N VAL A 10 0.34 -26.09 -24.29
CA VAL A 10 0.99 -25.10 -23.42
C VAL A 10 0.63 -23.67 -23.82
N VAL A 11 0.72 -23.32 -25.11
CA VAL A 11 0.35 -21.99 -25.61
C VAL A 11 -1.15 -21.71 -25.40
N TRP A 12 -2.01 -22.72 -25.60
CA TRP A 12 -3.45 -22.60 -25.34
C TRP A 12 -3.74 -22.31 -23.87
N SER A 13 -3.17 -23.10 -22.95
CA SER A 13 -3.35 -22.91 -21.52
C SER A 13 -2.78 -21.56 -21.07
N GLY A 14 -1.62 -21.15 -21.60
CA GLY A 14 -1.02 -19.85 -21.30
C GLY A 14 -1.91 -18.68 -21.73
N VAL A 15 -2.40 -18.68 -22.97
CA VAL A 15 -3.32 -17.63 -23.47
C VAL A 15 -4.65 -17.65 -22.71
N PHE A 16 -5.18 -18.83 -22.39
CA PHE A 16 -6.38 -18.97 -21.56
C PHE A 16 -6.18 -18.34 -20.18
N LEU A 17 -5.05 -18.66 -19.52
CA LEU A 17 -4.69 -18.10 -18.23
C LEU A 17 -4.55 -16.58 -18.30
N VAL A 18 -3.89 -16.04 -19.32
CA VAL A 18 -3.79 -14.59 -19.51
C VAL A 18 -5.17 -13.95 -19.63
N HIS A 19 -6.10 -14.54 -20.40
CA HIS A 19 -7.47 -14.02 -20.43
C HIS A 19 -8.17 -14.08 -19.07
N ALA A 20 -8.06 -15.19 -18.34
CA ALA A 20 -8.64 -15.34 -17.01
C ALA A 20 -8.09 -14.29 -16.03
N THR A 21 -6.78 -14.06 -16.04
CA THR A 21 -6.09 -13.07 -15.21
C THR A 21 -6.55 -11.64 -15.53
N TYR A 22 -6.76 -11.30 -16.81
CA TYR A 22 -7.29 -9.98 -17.20
C TYR A 22 -8.75 -9.80 -16.77
N VAL A 23 -9.60 -10.83 -16.89
CA VAL A 23 -10.99 -10.76 -16.41
C VAL A 23 -11.03 -10.55 -14.90
N ALA A 24 -10.23 -11.31 -14.14
CA ALA A 24 -10.17 -11.19 -12.69
C ALA A 24 -9.63 -9.82 -12.27
N GLY A 25 -8.49 -9.38 -12.81
CA GLY A 25 -7.84 -8.14 -12.41
C GLY A 25 -8.64 -6.89 -12.80
N TYR A 26 -9.09 -6.77 -14.05
CA TYR A 26 -9.86 -5.61 -14.49
C TYR A 26 -11.32 -5.61 -14.00
N GLY A 27 -11.90 -6.79 -13.79
CA GLY A 27 -13.19 -6.93 -13.11
C GLY A 27 -13.12 -6.49 -11.65
N PHE A 28 -12.04 -6.87 -10.95
CA PHE A 28 -11.75 -6.42 -9.60
C PHE A 28 -11.54 -4.89 -9.55
N GLU A 29 -10.70 -4.34 -10.43
CA GLU A 29 -10.44 -2.88 -10.52
C GLU A 29 -11.74 -2.09 -10.70
N SER A 30 -12.58 -2.50 -11.66
CA SER A 30 -13.87 -1.85 -11.93
C SER A 30 -14.81 -1.89 -10.72
N ARG A 31 -14.96 -3.07 -10.10
CA ARG A 31 -15.78 -3.23 -8.89
C ARG A 31 -15.26 -2.37 -7.74
N TRP A 32 -13.95 -2.34 -7.54
CA TRP A 32 -13.30 -1.55 -6.49
C TRP A 32 -13.58 -0.06 -6.66
N TYR A 33 -13.46 0.48 -7.87
CA TYR A 33 -13.79 1.87 -8.14
C TYR A 33 -15.29 2.19 -7.95
N LEU A 34 -16.18 1.28 -8.33
CA LEU A 34 -17.62 1.45 -8.12
C LEU A 34 -18.03 1.40 -6.64
N THR A 35 -17.40 0.57 -5.81
CA THR A 35 -17.84 0.37 -4.42
C THR A 35 -17.01 1.11 -3.38
N ALA A 36 -15.70 1.22 -3.57
CA ALA A 36 -14.78 1.79 -2.58
C ALA A 36 -14.43 3.26 -2.85
N VAL A 37 -14.48 3.68 -4.12
CA VAL A 37 -14.09 5.04 -4.53
C VAL A 37 -15.30 5.97 -4.65
N GLN A 38 -16.47 5.47 -5.08
CA GLN A 38 -17.71 6.26 -5.17
C GLN A 38 -18.42 6.48 -3.83
N ASP A 39 -18.00 5.82 -2.74
CA ASP A 39 -18.44 6.12 -1.38
C ASP A 39 -17.76 7.42 -0.89
N GLY A 40 -18.23 8.55 -1.44
CA GLY A 40 -17.51 9.83 -1.47
C GLY A 40 -17.17 10.40 -0.10
N ALA A 41 -17.90 10.06 0.97
CA ALA A 41 -17.61 10.53 2.31
C ALA A 41 -16.33 9.91 2.89
N LYS A 42 -16.10 8.61 2.66
CA LYS A 42 -14.91 7.90 3.16
C LYS A 42 -13.68 8.31 2.37
N LEU A 43 -13.79 8.43 1.06
CA LEU A 43 -12.70 8.85 0.19
C LEU A 43 -12.32 10.33 0.41
N ALA A 44 -13.31 11.23 0.53
CA ALA A 44 -13.06 12.65 0.81
C ALA A 44 -12.44 12.85 2.21
N TYR A 45 -12.83 12.03 3.18
CA TYR A 45 -12.21 11.99 4.50
C TYR A 45 -10.73 11.56 4.40
N LEU A 46 -10.43 10.47 3.68
CA LEU A 46 -9.06 10.01 3.46
C LEU A 46 -8.21 11.05 2.70
N MET A 47 -8.74 11.63 1.62
CA MET A 47 -8.04 12.67 0.86
C MET A 47 -7.74 13.93 1.69
N ARG A 48 -8.69 14.37 2.53
CA ARG A 48 -8.50 15.50 3.46
C ARG A 48 -7.51 15.19 4.58
N LEU A 49 -7.55 13.98 5.13
CA LEU A 49 -6.64 13.52 6.19
C LEU A 49 -5.19 13.48 5.70
N HIS A 50 -4.96 13.17 4.42
CA HIS A 50 -3.63 13.04 3.82
C HIS A 50 -3.13 14.27 3.04
N SER A 51 -3.79 15.43 3.17
CA SER A 51 -3.41 16.67 2.45
C SER A 51 -3.30 16.51 0.92
N LEU A 52 -4.06 15.58 0.35
CA LEU A 52 -4.19 15.39 -1.10
C LEU A 52 -5.12 16.50 -1.62
N ARG A 53 -4.55 17.70 -1.78
CA ARG A 53 -5.27 18.95 -2.07
C ARG A 53 -5.96 18.93 -3.44
N ASP A 54 -5.47 18.09 -4.35
CA ASP A 54 -6.08 17.84 -5.64
C ASP A 54 -6.76 16.47 -5.57
N GLY A 55 -8.09 16.45 -5.49
CA GLY A 55 -8.86 15.21 -5.65
C GLY A 55 -8.62 14.58 -7.03
N PHE A 56 -9.44 13.59 -7.41
CA PHE A 56 -9.43 13.10 -8.79
C PHE A 56 -9.56 14.27 -9.77
N ILE A 57 -8.69 14.32 -10.79
CA ILE A 57 -8.98 15.14 -11.97
C ILE A 57 -10.32 14.64 -12.51
N ALA A 58 -11.26 15.55 -12.75
CA ALA A 58 -12.63 15.21 -13.12
C ALA A 58 -12.68 14.19 -14.27
N GLY A 59 -13.46 13.12 -14.08
CA GLY A 59 -13.71 12.09 -15.10
C GLY A 59 -12.73 10.92 -15.15
N ILE A 60 -11.65 10.91 -14.34
CA ILE A 60 -10.73 9.78 -14.29
C ILE A 60 -11.39 8.52 -13.71
N ASP A 61 -12.17 8.66 -12.65
CA ASP A 61 -12.94 7.58 -12.01
C ASP A 61 -13.85 6.87 -13.03
N LEU A 62 -14.64 7.63 -13.79
CA LEU A 62 -15.49 7.11 -14.84
C LEU A 62 -14.67 6.46 -15.97
N ALA A 63 -13.57 7.08 -16.37
CA ALA A 63 -12.70 6.54 -17.41
C ALA A 63 -12.07 5.20 -17.00
N VAL A 64 -11.62 5.06 -15.76
CA VAL A 64 -11.07 3.80 -15.23
C VAL A 64 -12.14 2.72 -15.21
N VAL A 65 -13.32 3.00 -14.66
CA VAL A 65 -14.42 2.04 -14.61
C VAL A 65 -14.84 1.60 -16.01
N ALA A 66 -15.05 2.55 -16.92
CA ALA A 66 -15.48 2.27 -18.29
C ALA A 66 -14.45 1.44 -19.05
N THR A 67 -13.18 1.86 -19.02
CA THR A 67 -12.11 1.16 -19.76
C THR A 67 -11.78 -0.21 -19.16
N SER A 68 -11.75 -0.35 -17.83
CA SER A 68 -11.52 -1.63 -17.16
C SER A 68 -12.64 -2.62 -17.45
N SER A 69 -13.91 -2.17 -17.38
CA SER A 69 -15.06 -3.00 -17.70
C SER A 69 -15.04 -3.44 -19.17
N ALA A 70 -14.67 -2.56 -20.09
CA ALA A 70 -14.54 -2.89 -21.51
C ALA A 70 -13.45 -3.94 -21.75
N ILE A 71 -12.27 -3.80 -21.12
CA ILE A 71 -11.18 -4.78 -21.21
C ILE A 71 -11.62 -6.12 -20.60
N ALA A 72 -12.20 -6.13 -19.40
CA ALA A 72 -12.68 -7.35 -18.76
C ALA A 72 -13.72 -8.06 -19.64
N MET A 73 -14.67 -7.34 -20.23
CA MET A 73 -15.67 -7.89 -21.13
C MET A 73 -15.04 -8.48 -22.40
N TRP A 74 -14.04 -7.81 -22.98
CA TRP A 74 -13.29 -8.36 -24.12
C TRP A 74 -12.65 -9.71 -23.78
N HIS A 75 -11.92 -9.79 -22.67
CA HIS A 75 -11.28 -11.03 -22.25
C HIS A 75 -12.29 -12.11 -21.85
N MET A 76 -13.44 -11.73 -21.25
CA MET A 76 -14.49 -12.68 -20.88
C MET A 76 -15.15 -13.29 -22.12
N THR A 77 -15.45 -12.49 -23.14
CA THR A 77 -15.97 -13.02 -24.41
C THR A 77 -14.96 -13.94 -25.10
N ALA A 78 -13.65 -13.64 -25.01
CA ALA A 78 -12.61 -14.52 -25.53
C ALA A 78 -12.53 -15.85 -24.77
N LEU A 79 -12.63 -15.86 -23.44
CA LEU A 79 -12.68 -17.08 -22.63
C LEU A 79 -13.87 -17.96 -23.01
N VAL A 80 -15.07 -17.38 -23.03
CA VAL A 80 -16.31 -18.11 -23.37
C VAL A 80 -16.21 -18.70 -24.78
N ARG A 81 -15.68 -17.95 -25.75
CA ARG A 81 -15.46 -18.46 -27.10
C ARG A 81 -14.46 -19.61 -27.10
N MET A 82 -13.31 -19.47 -26.43
CA MET A 82 -12.26 -20.50 -26.38
C MET A 82 -12.75 -21.79 -25.70
N THR A 83 -13.47 -21.69 -24.58
CA THR A 83 -14.05 -22.87 -23.89
C THR A 83 -15.09 -23.55 -24.74
N PHE A 84 -16.05 -22.79 -25.30
CA PHE A 84 -17.11 -23.34 -26.14
C PHE A 84 -16.57 -24.01 -27.40
N ALA A 85 -15.61 -23.38 -28.08
CA ALA A 85 -14.98 -23.97 -29.26
C ALA A 85 -14.19 -25.24 -28.93
N SER A 86 -13.49 -25.26 -27.79
CA SER A 86 -12.71 -26.43 -27.36
C SER A 86 -13.61 -27.60 -26.94
N PHE A 87 -14.72 -27.30 -26.26
CA PHE A 87 -15.74 -28.29 -25.90
C PHE A 87 -16.39 -28.89 -27.14
N ARG A 88 -16.84 -28.05 -28.09
CA ARG A 88 -17.43 -28.49 -29.35
C ARG A 88 -16.48 -29.32 -30.21
N ALA A 89 -15.20 -28.97 -30.22
CA ALA A 89 -14.17 -29.67 -30.99
C ALA A 89 -13.58 -30.89 -30.27
N ARG A 90 -13.98 -31.16 -29.02
CA ARG A 90 -13.38 -32.17 -28.11
C ARG A 90 -11.84 -32.11 -28.07
N SER A 91 -11.29 -30.92 -28.31
CA SER A 91 -9.84 -30.67 -28.35
C SER A 91 -9.60 -29.17 -28.21
N LEU A 92 -8.46 -28.77 -27.65
CA LEU A 92 -8.16 -27.35 -27.41
C LEU A 92 -8.11 -26.53 -28.71
N VAL A 93 -8.92 -25.48 -28.86
CA VAL A 93 -8.96 -24.62 -30.06
C VAL A 93 -9.15 -23.16 -29.64
N PHE A 94 -8.50 -22.22 -30.32
CA PHE A 94 -8.55 -20.77 -30.00
C PHE A 94 -9.78 -20.01 -30.52
N VAL A 95 -10.66 -20.66 -31.28
CA VAL A 95 -11.72 -20.07 -32.14
C VAL A 95 -11.13 -19.50 -33.43
N GLY A 96 -11.62 -19.98 -34.58
CA GLY A 96 -11.17 -19.57 -35.93
C GLY A 96 -10.39 -20.63 -36.72
N SER A 97 -10.14 -21.82 -36.17
CA SER A 97 -9.33 -22.85 -36.86
C SER A 97 -10.11 -23.72 -37.86
N HIS A 98 -11.43 -23.56 -38.01
CA HIS A 98 -12.21 -24.25 -39.04
C HIS A 98 -13.10 -23.25 -39.80
N SER A 99 -12.94 -23.26 -41.13
CA SER A 99 -13.66 -22.49 -42.15
C SER A 99 -13.12 -21.08 -42.49
N ARG A 100 -11.97 -21.06 -43.17
CA ARG A 100 -11.94 -20.43 -44.50
C ARG A 100 -11.78 -21.55 -45.51
N ARG A 101 -12.87 -22.28 -45.77
CA ARG A 101 -13.04 -22.94 -47.06
C ARG A 101 -12.99 -21.81 -48.08
N THR A 102 -11.96 -21.82 -48.90
CA THR A 102 -11.80 -20.97 -50.08
C THR A 102 -13.13 -20.88 -50.81
N ARG A 103 -13.84 -19.76 -50.63
CA ARG A 103 -14.97 -19.41 -51.48
C ARG A 103 -14.35 -18.75 -52.70
N THR A 104 -13.92 -19.59 -53.63
CA THR A 104 -13.61 -19.22 -55.00
C THR A 104 -14.81 -18.47 -55.58
N THR A 105 -14.57 -17.23 -55.97
CA THR A 105 -15.20 -16.52 -57.10
C THR A 105 -16.62 -16.95 -57.50
N SER A 106 -17.62 -16.19 -57.06
CA SER A 106 -18.77 -15.78 -57.90
C SER A 106 -19.76 -14.93 -57.09
N SER A 107 -19.63 -13.61 -57.18
CA SER A 107 -20.78 -12.70 -57.33
C SER A 107 -20.25 -11.27 -57.53
N LEU A 108 -20.09 -10.90 -58.79
CA LEU A 108 -20.33 -9.52 -59.21
C LEU A 108 -21.72 -9.12 -58.73
N GLY A 109 -21.82 -7.96 -58.07
CA GLY A 109 -23.11 -7.36 -57.69
C GLY A 109 -23.23 -7.01 -56.21
N ASN A 110 -22.52 -5.96 -55.78
CA ASN A 110 -23.21 -4.83 -55.13
C ASN A 110 -22.26 -3.63 -55.00
N ARG A 111 -22.47 -2.68 -55.92
CA ARG A 111 -21.96 -1.32 -55.89
C ARG A 111 -22.77 -0.53 -54.85
N GLN A 112 -22.12 0.47 -54.25
CA GLN A 112 -22.74 1.66 -53.65
C GLN A 112 -23.55 1.49 -52.36
N GLN A 113 -22.83 1.32 -51.24
CA GLN A 113 -23.17 2.03 -50.00
C GLN A 113 -21.96 2.12 -49.06
N ARG A 114 -20.87 2.75 -49.50
CA ARG A 114 -19.80 3.16 -48.58
C ARG A 114 -20.22 4.47 -47.93
N SER A 115 -20.54 4.40 -46.64
CA SER A 115 -21.05 5.50 -45.84
C SER A 115 -20.06 6.69 -45.80
N ARG A 116 -20.53 7.91 -45.57
CA ARG A 116 -19.66 9.08 -45.30
C ARG A 116 -18.67 8.82 -44.15
N LEU A 117 -19.02 7.91 -43.24
CA LEU A 117 -18.16 7.42 -42.16
C LEU A 117 -16.89 6.71 -42.67
N ASP A 118 -16.96 6.00 -43.79
CA ASP A 118 -15.80 5.28 -44.35
C ASP A 118 -14.72 6.24 -44.89
N TYR A 119 -15.12 7.40 -45.42
CA TYR A 119 -14.19 8.42 -45.88
C TYR A 119 -13.55 9.18 -44.70
N LEU A 120 -14.34 9.52 -43.68
CA LEU A 120 -13.86 10.18 -42.47
C LEU A 120 -12.89 9.30 -41.66
N LEU A 121 -13.12 7.98 -41.59
CA LEU A 121 -12.27 7.03 -40.86
C LEU A 121 -11.11 6.49 -41.70
N ARG A 122 -10.99 6.86 -42.98
CA ARG A 122 -9.92 6.40 -43.89
C ARG A 122 -8.51 6.68 -43.35
N PRO A 123 -8.14 7.90 -42.89
CA PRO A 123 -6.81 8.14 -42.32
C PRO A 123 -6.57 7.32 -41.06
N LEU A 124 -7.57 7.15 -40.19
CA LEU A 124 -7.47 6.31 -39.00
C LEU A 124 -7.28 4.83 -39.35
N ARG A 125 -7.94 4.31 -40.39
CA ARG A 125 -7.73 2.93 -40.87
C ARG A 125 -6.34 2.72 -41.48
N VAL A 126 -5.82 3.72 -42.18
CA VAL A 126 -4.47 3.67 -42.76
C VAL A 126 -3.43 3.72 -41.65
N LEU A 127 -3.58 4.61 -40.66
CA LEU A 127 -2.73 4.65 -39.47
C LEU A 127 -2.84 3.34 -38.66
N TRP A 128 -4.04 2.79 -38.52
CA TRP A 128 -4.25 1.49 -37.87
C TRP A 128 -3.54 0.37 -38.63
N ALA A 129 -3.65 0.32 -39.95
CA ALA A 129 -2.96 -0.69 -40.75
C ALA A 129 -1.43 -0.51 -40.66
N LEU A 130 -0.91 0.71 -40.81
CA LEU A 130 0.51 1.00 -40.66
C LEU A 130 1.04 0.62 -39.28
N PHE A 131 0.29 0.95 -38.23
CA PHE A 131 0.73 0.80 -36.86
C PHE A 131 0.31 -0.51 -36.22
N PHE A 132 -0.57 -1.36 -36.79
CA PHE A 132 -1.00 -2.64 -36.19
C PHE A 132 -1.02 -3.84 -37.14
N ASP A 133 -0.74 -3.65 -38.44
CA ASP A 133 -0.63 -4.77 -39.37
C ASP A 133 0.69 -5.53 -39.15
N PHE A 134 0.58 -6.86 -39.11
CA PHE A 134 1.69 -7.76 -38.76
C PHE A 134 2.49 -8.23 -39.97
N ASP A 135 1.98 -7.97 -41.17
CA ASP A 135 2.59 -8.36 -42.45
C ASP A 135 2.86 -7.12 -43.34
N GLY A 136 2.80 -5.90 -42.77
CA GLY A 136 2.99 -4.64 -43.48
C GLY A 136 4.47 -4.31 -43.79
N ALA A 137 4.71 -3.51 -44.82
CA ALA A 137 6.06 -3.11 -45.25
C ALA A 137 6.88 -2.37 -44.19
N TYR A 138 6.21 -1.72 -43.23
CA TYR A 138 6.82 -0.96 -42.12
C TYR A 138 6.82 -1.71 -40.78
N PHE A 139 6.65 -3.04 -40.79
CA PHE A 139 6.43 -3.85 -39.60
C PHE A 139 7.52 -3.71 -38.51
N GLU A 140 8.81 -3.74 -38.86
CA GLU A 140 9.88 -3.64 -37.87
C GLU A 140 9.92 -2.24 -37.23
N LEU A 141 9.78 -1.17 -38.02
CA LEU A 141 9.70 0.21 -37.50
C LEU A 141 8.48 0.41 -36.58
N ALA A 142 7.31 -0.09 -36.99
CA ALA A 142 6.10 -0.04 -36.16
C ALA A 142 6.26 -0.85 -34.86
N THR A 143 6.98 -1.97 -34.91
CA THR A 143 7.28 -2.80 -33.73
C THR A 143 8.22 -2.08 -32.77
N ASP A 144 9.33 -1.52 -33.27
CA ASP A 144 10.28 -0.78 -32.44
C ASP A 144 9.63 0.47 -31.81
N LEU A 145 8.73 1.16 -32.53
CA LEU A 145 7.98 2.29 -32.00
C LEU A 145 6.99 1.88 -30.89
N ARG A 146 6.23 0.80 -31.09
CA ARG A 146 5.33 0.27 -30.06
C ARG A 146 6.09 -0.10 -28.79
N GLU A 147 7.22 -0.78 -28.95
CA GLU A 147 8.07 -1.20 -27.85
C GLU A 147 8.68 -0.02 -27.11
N SER A 148 9.08 1.04 -27.84
CA SER A 148 9.56 2.28 -27.23
C SER A 148 8.48 2.97 -26.40
N ILE A 149 7.23 3.03 -26.89
CA ILE A 149 6.09 3.59 -26.14
C ILE A 149 5.77 2.71 -24.94
N GLU A 150 5.81 1.37 -25.10
CA GLU A 150 5.61 0.43 -24.00
C GLU A 150 6.67 0.61 -22.90
N ILE A 151 7.94 0.73 -23.26
CA ILE A 151 9.02 1.00 -22.30
C ILE A 151 8.82 2.36 -21.63
N ALA A 152 8.46 3.42 -22.37
CA ALA A 152 8.21 4.75 -21.80
C ALA A 152 7.06 4.73 -20.78
N THR A 153 5.96 4.03 -21.10
CA THR A 153 4.83 3.87 -20.19
C THR A 153 5.20 3.04 -18.95
N GLN A 154 6.01 1.98 -19.10
CA GLN A 154 6.52 1.18 -17.98
C GLN A 154 7.55 1.94 -17.12
N ILE A 155 8.37 2.82 -17.71
CA ILE A 155 9.25 3.74 -16.98
C ILE A 155 8.40 4.64 -16.08
N ASN A 156 7.31 5.22 -16.61
CA ASN A 156 6.40 6.03 -15.81
C ASN A 156 5.81 5.23 -14.64
N VAL A 157 5.29 4.02 -14.89
CA VAL A 157 4.76 3.14 -13.84
C VAL A 157 5.82 2.79 -12.78
N THR A 158 7.05 2.48 -13.20
CA THR A 158 8.16 2.11 -12.30
C THR A 158 8.65 3.30 -11.48
N TYR A 159 8.74 4.49 -12.10
CA TYR A 159 9.10 5.73 -11.42
C TYR A 159 8.06 6.08 -10.36
N ARG A 160 6.77 5.96 -10.69
CA ARG A 160 5.66 6.14 -9.73
C ARG A 160 5.77 5.15 -8.57
N LEU A 161 5.95 3.86 -8.85
CA LEU A 161 6.20 2.83 -7.84
C LEU A 161 7.34 3.21 -6.90
N SER A 162 8.48 3.66 -7.45
CA SER A 162 9.64 4.05 -6.63
C SER A 162 9.40 5.26 -5.72
N ARG A 163 8.44 6.12 -6.08
CA ARG A 163 8.09 7.32 -5.34
C ARG A 163 7.04 7.08 -4.27
N PHE A 164 6.14 6.11 -4.49
CA PHE A 164 4.94 5.92 -3.69
C PHE A 164 4.87 4.57 -2.95
N VAL A 165 5.70 3.58 -3.32
CA VAL A 165 5.78 2.29 -2.62
C VAL A 165 7.07 2.19 -1.84
N GLU A 166 6.94 2.17 -0.51
CA GLU A 166 8.06 2.02 0.42
C GLU A 166 8.70 0.62 0.37
N GLN A 167 7.95 -0.38 -0.08
CA GLN A 167 8.43 -1.77 -0.14
C GLN A 167 9.47 -1.95 -1.27
N GLN A 168 10.74 -2.00 -0.88
CA GLN A 168 11.88 -2.16 -1.79
C GLN A 168 11.76 -3.39 -2.69
N GLN A 169 11.14 -4.47 -2.22
CA GLN A 169 10.97 -5.70 -3.01
C GLN A 169 10.12 -5.48 -4.26
N VAL A 170 9.04 -4.70 -4.17
CA VAL A 170 8.16 -4.41 -5.33
C VAL A 170 8.89 -3.50 -6.31
N CYS A 171 9.61 -2.50 -5.80
CA CYS A 171 10.39 -1.57 -6.61
C CYS A 171 11.53 -2.30 -7.34
N HIS A 172 12.28 -3.17 -6.65
CA HIS A 172 13.31 -4.01 -7.27
C HIS A 172 12.74 -4.94 -8.33
N PHE A 173 11.59 -5.58 -8.06
CA PHE A 173 10.93 -6.44 -9.05
C PHE A 173 10.46 -5.66 -10.28
N ALA A 174 9.85 -4.48 -10.09
CA ALA A 174 9.42 -3.61 -11.19
C ALA A 174 10.60 -3.12 -12.03
N THR A 175 11.70 -2.69 -11.39
CA THR A 175 12.94 -2.29 -12.08
C THR A 175 13.55 -3.48 -12.83
N LEU A 176 13.59 -4.67 -12.24
CA LEU A 176 14.08 -5.87 -12.92
C LEU A 176 13.23 -6.20 -14.14
N ALA A 177 11.90 -6.15 -14.03
CA ALA A 177 10.99 -6.39 -15.14
C ALA A 177 11.18 -5.34 -16.27
N LEU A 178 11.40 -4.07 -15.92
CA LEU A 178 11.69 -3.01 -16.88
C LEU A 178 13.03 -3.25 -17.60
N VAL A 179 14.08 -3.58 -16.86
CA VAL A 179 15.39 -3.93 -17.43
C VAL A 179 15.24 -5.14 -18.35
N LEU A 180 14.55 -6.20 -17.92
CA LEU A 180 14.28 -7.36 -18.76
C LEU A 180 13.52 -6.97 -20.05
N ASN A 181 12.58 -6.03 -19.98
CA ASN A 181 11.90 -5.55 -21.18
C ASN A 181 12.87 -4.86 -22.15
N CYS A 182 13.66 -3.91 -21.65
CA CYS A 182 14.66 -3.18 -22.44
C CYS A 182 15.67 -4.11 -23.14
N TRP A 183 16.04 -5.21 -22.50
CA TRP A 183 17.00 -6.17 -23.05
C TRP A 183 16.34 -7.30 -23.84
N SER A 184 15.02 -7.51 -23.71
CA SER A 184 14.32 -8.64 -24.33
C SER A 184 14.49 -8.63 -25.85
N THR A 185 14.21 -7.53 -26.53
CA THR A 185 14.30 -7.45 -27.98
C THR A 185 15.71 -7.60 -28.54
N PRO A 186 16.76 -6.89 -28.06
CA PRO A 186 18.11 -7.10 -28.58
C PRO A 186 18.61 -8.53 -28.31
N VAL A 187 18.32 -9.10 -27.14
CA VAL A 187 18.73 -10.47 -26.80
C VAL A 187 18.03 -11.51 -27.67
N LEU A 188 16.70 -11.42 -27.83
CA LEU A 188 15.92 -12.37 -28.63
C LEU A 188 16.21 -12.21 -30.14
N ARG A 189 16.56 -11.00 -30.61
CA ARG A 189 17.11 -10.79 -31.96
C ARG A 189 18.47 -11.47 -32.10
N SER A 190 19.33 -11.39 -31.08
CA SER A 190 20.66 -12.00 -31.10
C SER A 190 20.64 -13.53 -31.07
N ILE A 191 19.80 -14.13 -30.22
CA ILE A 191 19.68 -15.61 -30.07
C ILE A 191 19.14 -16.24 -31.37
N TRP A 192 18.15 -15.61 -32.01
CA TRP A 192 17.51 -16.15 -33.21
C TRP A 192 17.81 -15.33 -34.47
N ARG A 193 19.05 -14.83 -34.62
CA ARG A 193 19.50 -14.14 -35.84
C ARG A 193 19.22 -14.94 -37.11
N GLN A 194 19.40 -16.26 -37.04
CA GLN A 194 19.21 -17.18 -38.17
C GLN A 194 17.74 -17.59 -38.39
N CYS A 195 16.82 -17.22 -37.50
CA CYS A 195 15.42 -17.64 -37.52
C CYS A 195 14.48 -16.46 -37.14
N PRO A 196 14.28 -15.49 -38.04
CA PRO A 196 13.54 -14.26 -37.73
C PRO A 196 12.09 -14.52 -37.29
N GLU A 197 11.44 -15.57 -37.80
CA GLU A 197 10.08 -15.95 -37.39
C GLU A 197 10.01 -16.40 -35.93
N LYS A 198 11.00 -17.18 -35.45
CA LYS A 198 11.07 -17.63 -34.06
C LYS A 198 11.38 -16.46 -33.13
N SER A 199 12.29 -15.56 -33.54
CA SER A 199 12.60 -14.33 -32.82
C SER A 199 11.35 -13.45 -32.64
N ARG A 200 10.59 -13.21 -33.71
CA ARG A 200 9.35 -12.43 -33.67
C ARG A 200 8.31 -13.04 -32.74
N PHE A 201 8.13 -14.37 -32.78
CA PHE A 201 7.19 -15.06 -31.92
C PHE A 201 7.60 -15.04 -30.44
N ALA A 202 8.90 -15.22 -30.15
CA ALA A 202 9.42 -15.16 -28.78
C ALA A 202 9.30 -13.75 -28.19
N ARG A 203 9.63 -12.70 -28.95
CA ARG A 203 9.42 -11.30 -28.54
C ARG A 203 7.96 -11.01 -28.21
N LEU A 204 7.04 -11.54 -29.02
CA LEU A 204 5.60 -11.39 -28.78
C LEU A 204 5.15 -12.04 -27.46
N LEU A 205 5.66 -13.24 -27.16
CA LEU A 205 5.37 -13.94 -25.91
C LEU A 205 5.93 -13.19 -24.69
N VAL A 206 7.18 -12.75 -24.77
CA VAL A 206 7.84 -12.00 -23.70
C VAL A 206 7.16 -10.65 -23.47
N GLY A 207 6.81 -9.94 -24.55
CA GLY A 207 6.06 -8.69 -24.47
C GLY A 207 4.69 -8.86 -23.80
N VAL A 208 3.91 -9.88 -24.19
CA VAL A 208 2.63 -10.18 -23.50
C VAL A 208 2.84 -10.52 -22.03
N ALA A 209 3.87 -11.31 -21.68
CA ALA A 209 4.16 -11.67 -20.30
C ALA A 209 4.54 -10.44 -19.45
N LEU A 210 5.41 -9.57 -19.97
CA LEU A 210 5.81 -8.34 -19.30
C LEU A 210 4.64 -7.36 -19.20
N ALA A 211 3.80 -7.24 -20.23
CA ALA A 211 2.58 -6.45 -20.17
C ALA A 211 1.63 -6.94 -19.08
N VAL A 212 1.47 -8.26 -18.89
CA VAL A 212 0.69 -8.83 -17.77
C VAL A 212 1.30 -8.46 -16.42
N VAL A 213 2.64 -8.52 -16.30
CA VAL A 213 3.34 -8.13 -15.07
C VAL A 213 3.06 -6.68 -14.71
N PHE A 214 3.15 -5.75 -15.67
CA PHE A 214 2.94 -4.33 -15.40
C PHE A 214 1.46 -3.94 -15.23
N THR A 215 0.54 -4.60 -15.92
CA THR A 215 -0.89 -4.24 -15.90
C THR A 215 -1.69 -4.95 -14.81
N ILE A 216 -1.29 -6.17 -14.40
CA ILE A 216 -2.00 -6.96 -13.39
C ILE A 216 -1.07 -7.32 -12.23
N GLY A 217 0.12 -7.85 -12.52
CA GLY A 217 1.03 -8.40 -11.49
C GLY A 217 1.47 -7.35 -10.46
N LEU A 218 1.99 -6.21 -10.91
CA LEU A 218 2.43 -5.10 -10.06
C LEU A 218 1.27 -4.47 -9.29
N PRO A 219 0.14 -4.07 -9.92
CA PRO A 219 -1.03 -3.59 -9.17
C PRO A 219 -1.55 -4.61 -8.16
N PHE A 220 -1.58 -5.90 -8.49
CA PHE A 220 -2.01 -6.95 -7.58
C PHE A 220 -1.05 -7.15 -6.41
N MET A 221 0.27 -7.15 -6.64
CA MET A 221 1.26 -7.26 -5.55
C MET A 221 1.17 -6.08 -4.60
N VAL A 222 1.06 -4.85 -5.14
CA VAL A 222 0.80 -3.65 -4.34
C VAL A 222 -0.51 -3.84 -3.56
N PHE A 223 -1.59 -4.18 -4.24
CA PHE A 223 -2.87 -4.41 -3.59
C PHE A 223 -2.78 -5.45 -2.47
N GLN A 224 -2.11 -6.59 -2.66
CA GLN A 224 -1.97 -7.65 -1.65
C GLN A 224 -1.17 -7.22 -0.42
N ILE A 225 -0.04 -6.53 -0.61
CA ILE A 225 0.79 -6.02 0.49
C ILE A 225 -0.02 -5.09 1.39
N TYR A 226 -0.90 -4.31 0.79
CA TYR A 226 -1.67 -3.28 1.49
C TYR A 226 -3.15 -3.66 1.69
N TYR A 227 -3.59 -4.84 1.26
CA TYR A 227 -4.98 -5.28 1.37
C TYR A 227 -5.39 -5.39 2.84
N GLY A 228 -4.52 -5.97 3.67
CA GLY A 228 -4.71 -6.02 5.12
C GLY A 228 -4.74 -4.65 5.78
N MET A 229 -4.16 -3.62 5.16
CA MET A 229 -4.23 -2.22 5.63
C MET A 229 -5.51 -1.51 5.16
N LEU A 230 -5.99 -1.82 3.94
CA LEU A 230 -7.22 -1.25 3.34
C LEU A 230 -8.51 -1.88 3.86
N VAL A 231 -8.49 -3.18 4.18
CA VAL A 231 -9.61 -3.99 4.68
C VAL A 231 -9.53 -4.22 6.18
N GLY A 232 -8.39 -3.89 6.80
CA GLY A 232 -8.30 -3.78 8.26
C GLY A 232 -9.30 -2.76 8.81
N SER A 233 -9.71 -2.97 10.08
CA SER A 233 -10.51 -2.01 10.87
C SER A 233 -10.03 -0.57 10.67
N ARG A 234 -10.89 0.44 10.85
CA ARG A 234 -10.48 1.86 10.87
C ARG A 234 -9.23 2.15 11.71
N ASP A 235 -8.85 1.28 12.65
CA ASP A 235 -7.62 1.35 13.43
C ASP A 235 -6.33 1.12 12.63
N SER A 236 -6.37 0.39 11.49
CA SER A 236 -5.23 0.26 10.57
C SER A 236 -4.98 1.54 9.77
N LEU A 237 -5.94 2.47 9.73
CA LEU A 237 -5.76 3.79 9.13
C LEU A 237 -5.06 4.79 10.06
N PHE A 238 -4.80 4.44 11.32
CA PHE A 238 -4.23 5.36 12.32
C PHE A 238 -2.81 5.00 12.78
N ARG A 239 -2.16 3.96 12.23
CA ARG A 239 -0.71 3.80 12.42
C ARG A 239 0.03 4.72 11.44
N PRO A 240 1.05 5.47 11.84
CA PRO A 240 1.73 6.44 10.98
C PRO A 240 2.32 5.80 9.71
N LYS A 241 2.89 4.60 9.81
CA LYS A 241 3.35 3.80 8.66
C LYS A 241 2.22 3.41 7.70
N SER A 242 1.03 3.11 8.21
CA SER A 242 -0.12 2.80 7.35
C SER A 242 -0.84 4.07 6.88
N VAL A 243 -0.78 5.21 7.56
CA VAL A 243 -1.34 6.50 7.10
C VAL A 243 -0.58 7.01 5.86
N VAL A 244 0.76 7.07 5.92
CA VAL A 244 1.61 7.51 4.81
C VAL A 244 1.58 6.49 3.68
N ALA A 245 1.69 5.19 4.01
CA ALA A 245 1.53 4.13 3.03
C ALA A 245 0.13 4.15 2.40
N ILE A 246 -0.97 4.40 3.14
CA ILE A 246 -2.33 4.47 2.59
C ILE A 246 -2.53 5.72 1.73
N GLY A 247 -1.96 6.88 2.10
CA GLY A 247 -1.98 8.08 1.26
C GLY A 247 -1.27 7.88 -0.08
N HIS A 248 -0.07 7.28 -0.05
CA HIS A 248 0.70 6.96 -1.26
C HIS A 248 0.12 5.77 -2.06
N LEU A 249 -0.48 4.79 -1.36
CA LEU A 249 -1.24 3.68 -1.94
C LEU A 249 -2.50 4.16 -2.63
N LEU A 250 -3.26 5.07 -2.02
CA LEU A 250 -4.41 5.72 -2.65
C LEU A 250 -3.93 6.49 -3.88
N GLN A 251 -2.79 7.19 -3.85
CA GLN A 251 -2.24 7.87 -5.03
C GLN A 251 -1.80 6.96 -6.19
N GLN A 252 -1.67 5.65 -5.95
CA GLN A 252 -1.22 4.69 -6.94
C GLN A 252 -2.29 3.68 -7.37
N ILE A 253 -3.08 3.16 -6.43
CA ILE A 253 -4.27 2.34 -6.71
C ILE A 253 -5.35 3.22 -7.33
N LEU A 254 -5.55 4.42 -6.79
CA LEU A 254 -6.33 5.42 -7.47
C LEU A 254 -5.41 6.07 -8.48
N THR A 255 -5.58 5.74 -9.76
CA THR A 255 -5.02 6.55 -10.83
C THR A 255 -5.55 7.98 -10.65
N ILE A 256 -4.75 8.89 -10.12
CA ILE A 256 -5.16 10.29 -9.92
C ILE A 256 -4.75 11.15 -11.13
N GLN A 257 -3.89 10.62 -12.03
CA GLN A 257 -3.43 11.31 -13.23
C GLN A 257 -3.79 10.56 -14.51
N TRP A 258 -4.13 11.31 -15.56
CA TRP A 258 -4.43 10.75 -16.89
C TRP A 258 -3.26 9.95 -17.48
N ILE A 259 -2.01 10.33 -17.19
CA ILE A 259 -0.84 9.60 -17.68
C ILE A 259 -0.78 8.17 -17.16
N ASP A 260 -1.26 7.92 -15.94
CA ASP A 260 -1.27 6.58 -15.33
C ASP A 260 -2.33 5.69 -16.01
N VAL A 261 -3.50 6.27 -16.30
CA VAL A 261 -4.56 5.61 -17.07
C VAL A 261 -4.05 5.30 -18.46
N VAL A 262 -3.51 6.28 -19.19
CA VAL A 262 -3.00 6.07 -20.56
C VAL A 262 -1.89 5.02 -20.59
N SER A 263 -0.95 5.06 -19.65
CA SER A 263 0.17 4.12 -19.58
C SER A 263 -0.31 2.68 -19.40
N THR A 264 -1.23 2.45 -18.47
CA THR A 264 -1.75 1.11 -18.16
C THR A 264 -2.69 0.59 -19.26
N ARG A 265 -3.55 1.45 -19.83
CA ARG A 265 -4.45 1.05 -20.93
C ARG A 265 -3.71 0.80 -22.24
N PHE A 266 -2.63 1.53 -22.51
CA PHE A 266 -1.78 1.26 -23.65
C PHE A 266 -1.15 -0.15 -23.55
N ALA A 267 -0.54 -0.49 -22.42
CA ALA A 267 0.02 -1.82 -22.19
C ALA A 267 -1.03 -2.93 -22.28
N ALA A 268 -2.24 -2.72 -21.73
CA ALA A 268 -3.34 -3.68 -21.82
C ALA A 268 -3.79 -3.91 -23.28
N PHE A 269 -3.89 -2.83 -24.05
CA PHE A 269 -4.24 -2.90 -25.46
C PHE A 269 -3.17 -3.61 -26.29
N MET A 270 -1.88 -3.35 -26.01
CA MET A 270 -0.77 -4.05 -26.64
C MET A 270 -0.78 -5.55 -26.33
N ALA A 271 -1.12 -5.95 -25.10
CA ALA A 271 -1.29 -7.35 -24.74
C ALA A 271 -2.44 -8.01 -25.52
N ILE A 272 -3.59 -7.34 -25.68
CA ILE A 272 -4.71 -7.84 -26.49
C ILE A 272 -4.24 -8.14 -27.92
N LEU A 273 -3.55 -7.19 -28.55
CA LEU A 273 -3.03 -7.36 -29.91
C LEU A 273 -2.01 -8.49 -29.99
N GLY A 274 -1.13 -8.60 -28.99
CA GLY A 274 -0.15 -9.67 -28.90
C GLY A 274 -0.81 -11.04 -28.83
N ILE A 275 -1.81 -11.18 -27.97
CA ILE A 275 -2.60 -12.41 -27.79
C ILE A 275 -3.33 -12.79 -29.08
N GLU A 276 -4.02 -11.85 -29.74
CA GLU A 276 -4.73 -12.14 -31.00
C GLU A 276 -3.78 -12.57 -32.11
N THR A 277 -2.56 -12.04 -32.15
CA THR A 277 -1.53 -12.50 -33.08
C THR A 277 -0.98 -13.88 -32.73
N ILE A 278 -0.78 -14.18 -31.44
CA ILE A 278 -0.41 -15.53 -30.98
C ILE A 278 -1.47 -16.54 -31.42
N LYS A 279 -2.76 -16.25 -31.19
CA LYS A 279 -3.89 -17.12 -31.58
C LYS A 279 -3.92 -17.38 -33.09
N ARG A 280 -3.74 -16.33 -33.92
CA ARG A 280 -3.74 -16.46 -35.39
C ARG A 280 -2.56 -17.28 -35.93
N ARG A 281 -1.39 -17.18 -35.28
CA ARG A 281 -0.14 -17.82 -35.75
C ARG A 281 0.13 -19.20 -35.14
N ALA A 282 -0.50 -19.57 -34.02
CA ALA A 282 -0.42 -20.89 -33.42
C ALA A 282 -1.29 -21.90 -34.18
N ARG A 283 -0.67 -22.75 -35.01
CA ARG A 283 -1.35 -23.84 -35.74
C ARG A 283 -0.85 -25.20 -35.26
N ARG A 284 -1.74 -26.17 -35.06
CA ARG A 284 -1.36 -27.56 -34.72
C ARG A 284 -0.68 -28.22 -35.92
N SER A 285 0.47 -28.84 -35.72
CA SER A 285 1.10 -29.73 -36.72
C SER A 285 0.42 -31.11 -36.74
N ALA A 286 0.17 -31.66 -37.93
CA ALA A 286 -0.06 -33.10 -38.07
C ALA A 286 1.26 -33.86 -37.81
N MET A 287 1.21 -34.98 -37.08
CA MET A 287 2.42 -35.72 -36.67
C MET A 287 3.17 -36.35 -37.85
N PRO A 288 4.51 -36.30 -37.83
CA PRO A 288 5.33 -37.44 -38.25
C PRO A 288 6.18 -38.00 -37.08
N LYS A 289 6.53 -39.28 -37.18
CA LYS A 289 7.26 -40.11 -36.19
C LYS A 289 8.79 -39.87 -36.21
N ILE A 290 9.37 -39.79 -34.99
CA ILE A 290 10.73 -40.24 -34.50
C ILE A 290 11.96 -39.64 -35.22
N SER A 291 12.97 -39.04 -34.54
CA SER A 291 14.09 -39.67 -33.80
C SER A 291 14.98 -38.63 -33.09
N ARG A 292 15.72 -39.03 -32.03
CA ARG A 292 16.78 -38.26 -31.31
C ARG A 292 18.11 -38.20 -32.11
N PRO A 293 19.03 -37.23 -31.86
CA PRO A 293 20.24 -37.47 -31.01
C PRO A 293 20.72 -36.22 -30.20
N VAL A 294 21.30 -36.34 -28.99
CA VAL A 294 22.72 -36.48 -28.52
C VAL A 294 23.58 -35.18 -28.44
N VAL A 295 23.87 -34.80 -27.18
CA VAL A 295 25.08 -34.27 -26.50
C VAL A 295 26.10 -33.39 -27.26
N HIS A 296 26.48 -32.24 -26.66
CA HIS A 296 27.89 -31.90 -26.38
C HIS A 296 28.05 -30.90 -25.21
N THR A 297 29.14 -31.14 -24.48
CA THR A 297 29.67 -30.57 -23.24
C THR A 297 30.58 -29.36 -23.47
N GLY A 298 30.75 -28.50 -22.46
CA GLY A 298 32.05 -27.85 -22.21
C GLY A 298 31.99 -26.40 -21.72
N PRO A 299 32.92 -25.96 -20.84
CA PRO A 299 32.71 -24.89 -19.85
C PRO A 299 33.36 -23.55 -20.28
N THR A 300 33.26 -22.48 -19.48
CA THR A 300 34.37 -21.54 -19.13
C THR A 300 33.89 -20.33 -18.30
N ILE A 301 34.39 -20.29 -17.05
CA ILE A 301 35.02 -19.18 -16.29
C ILE A 301 34.33 -17.80 -16.23
N LEU A 302 34.01 -17.39 -14.99
CA LEU A 302 33.84 -15.99 -14.57
C LEU A 302 34.72 -15.73 -13.34
N GLU A 303 35.55 -14.71 -13.41
CA GLU A 303 36.13 -14.01 -12.25
C GLU A 303 36.12 -12.49 -12.50
N PRO A 304 36.24 -11.67 -11.43
CA PRO A 304 35.43 -10.48 -11.25
C PRO A 304 36.18 -9.17 -11.53
N MET A 305 35.44 -8.07 -11.72
CA MET A 305 36.00 -6.72 -11.60
C MET A 305 35.30 -5.90 -10.52
N ARG A 306 36.13 -5.50 -9.55
CA ARG A 306 35.94 -4.49 -8.51
C ARG A 306 36.01 -3.09 -9.14
N GLY A 307 35.21 -2.15 -8.64
CA GLY A 307 35.35 -0.71 -8.94
C GLY A 307 34.48 0.15 -8.01
N PRO A 308 34.89 1.39 -7.67
CA PRO A 308 34.75 1.94 -6.32
C PRO A 308 33.49 2.80 -6.10
N GLY A 309 33.17 2.97 -4.81
CA GLY A 309 32.03 3.74 -4.34
C GLY A 309 32.14 5.25 -4.58
N ALA A 310 30.98 5.87 -4.79
CA ALA A 310 30.79 7.31 -4.72
C ALA A 310 29.75 7.60 -3.63
N ARG A 311 30.16 8.29 -2.57
CA ARG A 311 29.27 8.88 -1.56
C ARG A 311 28.48 10.00 -2.25
N LYS A 312 27.15 9.87 -2.35
CA LYS A 312 26.26 10.98 -2.71
C LYS A 312 25.95 11.79 -1.45
N GLU A 313 26.34 13.05 -1.43
CA GLU A 313 25.84 14.02 -0.45
C GLU A 313 24.32 14.17 -0.63
N LEU A 314 23.58 13.94 0.46
CA LEU A 314 22.12 14.03 0.50
C LEU A 314 21.72 15.50 0.63
N SER A 315 20.88 16.02 -0.27
CA SER A 315 20.37 17.39 -0.17
C SER A 315 19.29 17.48 0.91
N LEU A 316 19.68 17.94 2.10
CA LEU A 316 18.86 17.98 3.33
C LEU A 316 17.62 18.89 3.27
N HIS A 317 17.50 19.77 2.27
CA HIS A 317 16.44 20.81 2.20
C HIS A 317 15.07 20.34 1.67
N ARG A 318 14.92 19.07 1.28
CA ARG A 318 13.65 18.52 0.73
C ARG A 318 13.12 17.28 1.47
N LEU A 319 13.61 17.02 2.68
CA LEU A 319 13.20 15.86 3.45
C LEU A 319 11.90 16.16 4.21
N ASP A 320 10.83 15.45 3.84
CA ASP A 320 9.51 15.55 4.47
C ASP A 320 9.39 14.62 5.69
N ALA A 321 10.09 13.47 5.67
CA ALA A 321 10.15 12.53 6.79
C ALA A 321 11.58 12.00 6.93
N VAL A 322 12.05 11.89 8.17
CA VAL A 322 13.37 11.34 8.51
C VAL A 322 13.16 10.12 9.39
N ALA A 323 13.69 8.97 8.98
CA ALA A 323 13.66 7.74 9.74
C ALA A 323 15.09 7.26 10.06
N ILE A 324 15.37 7.06 11.34
CA ILE A 324 16.64 6.57 11.87
C ILE A 324 16.39 5.19 12.47
N MET A 325 17.02 4.16 11.92
CA MET A 325 16.72 2.78 12.32
C MET A 325 17.99 1.97 12.58
N HIS A 326 17.94 1.07 13.57
CA HIS A 326 18.97 0.06 13.81
C HIS A 326 20.36 0.66 14.11
N CYS A 327 20.40 1.79 14.83
CA CYS A 327 21.64 2.45 15.20
C CYS A 327 22.11 2.01 16.60
N PRO A 328 23.26 1.31 16.73
CA PRO A 328 23.74 0.82 18.02
C PRO A 328 24.32 1.93 18.92
N ALA A 329 24.65 3.10 18.37
CA ALA A 329 25.06 4.30 19.10
C ALA A 329 24.65 5.54 18.28
N LEU A 330 23.43 6.03 18.52
CA LEU A 330 22.84 7.14 17.79
C LEU A 330 23.22 8.48 18.41
N THR A 331 23.98 9.28 17.67
CA THR A 331 24.13 10.72 17.91
C THR A 331 23.29 11.47 16.89
N VAL A 332 22.27 12.21 17.34
CA VAL A 332 21.40 12.97 16.44
C VAL A 332 22.19 14.18 15.89
N PRO A 333 22.40 14.25 14.56
CA PRO A 333 23.28 15.25 13.97
C PRO A 333 22.66 16.66 13.99
N ARG A 334 23.47 17.68 14.26
CA ARG A 334 23.08 19.11 14.22
C ARG A 334 22.48 19.52 12.88
N GLU A 335 22.85 18.83 11.80
CA GLU A 335 22.34 19.03 10.45
C GLU A 335 20.81 18.84 10.37
N LEU A 336 20.19 18.13 11.34
CA LEU A 336 18.75 17.99 11.48
C LEU A 336 18.03 19.36 11.55
N ARG A 337 18.66 20.40 12.09
CA ARG A 337 18.10 21.77 12.11
C ARG A 337 17.88 22.37 10.71
N SER A 338 18.62 21.89 9.71
CA SER A 338 18.53 22.40 8.34
C SER A 338 17.33 21.83 7.57
N CYS A 339 16.67 20.80 8.11
CA CYS A 339 15.54 20.11 7.52
C CYS A 339 14.21 20.85 7.76
N ARG A 340 14.08 22.07 7.23
CA ARG A 340 12.90 22.94 7.46
C ARG A 340 11.56 22.38 6.98
N GLN A 341 11.58 21.47 6.01
CA GLN A 341 10.37 20.83 5.47
C GLN A 341 9.98 19.55 6.20
N MET A 342 10.77 19.12 7.19
CA MET A 342 10.53 17.89 7.93
C MET A 342 9.21 17.98 8.70
N MET A 343 8.31 17.07 8.36
CA MET A 343 7.03 16.88 9.05
C MET A 343 7.15 15.81 10.13
N GLN A 344 8.04 14.84 9.95
CA GLN A 344 8.10 13.66 10.81
C GLN A 344 9.53 13.20 11.07
N LEU A 345 9.78 12.79 12.31
CA LEU A 345 11.01 12.11 12.73
C LEU A 345 10.66 10.79 13.41
N GLU A 346 11.16 9.69 12.87
CA GLU A 346 11.02 8.35 13.45
C GLU A 346 12.39 7.81 13.86
N ILE A 347 12.49 7.31 15.09
CA ILE A 347 13.65 6.58 15.60
C ILE A 347 13.18 5.20 16.01
N PHE A 348 13.69 4.15 15.36
CA PHE A 348 13.30 2.77 15.61
C PHE A 348 14.48 1.88 15.94
N ASN A 349 14.40 1.15 17.05
CA ASN A 349 15.38 0.14 17.44
C ASN A 349 16.81 0.69 17.43
N ALA A 350 17.06 1.72 18.25
CA ALA A 350 18.35 2.41 18.34
C ALA A 350 18.77 2.60 19.79
N THR A 351 20.07 2.72 20.06
CA THR A 351 20.56 3.11 21.38
C THR A 351 21.00 4.57 21.31
N LEU A 352 20.38 5.44 22.10
CA LEU A 352 20.67 6.87 22.07
C LEU A 352 22.01 7.12 22.77
N ALA A 353 23.00 7.58 22.00
CA ALA A 353 24.30 8.01 22.51
C ALA A 353 24.26 9.50 22.88
N ASP A 354 23.70 10.35 22.00
CA ASP A 354 23.53 11.78 22.26
C ASP A 354 22.42 12.40 21.40
N TRP A 355 21.70 13.36 21.96
CA TRP A 355 20.79 14.23 21.23
C TRP A 355 20.76 15.59 21.94
N GLY A 356 21.79 16.37 21.62
CA GLY A 356 22.04 17.69 22.17
C GLY A 356 21.06 18.76 21.68
N THR A 357 21.14 19.92 22.31
CA THR A 357 20.36 21.10 21.93
C THR A 357 20.73 21.61 20.54
N ASP A 358 21.95 21.33 20.05
CA ASP A 358 22.45 21.62 18.71
C ASP A 358 21.69 20.88 17.59
N ALA A 359 20.93 19.83 17.91
CA ALA A 359 19.99 19.16 17.01
C ALA A 359 18.53 19.28 17.48
N ALA A 360 18.19 20.36 18.19
CA ALA A 360 16.87 20.56 18.75
C ALA A 360 15.75 20.74 17.70
N LEU A 361 14.59 20.17 18.00
CA LEU A 361 13.35 20.38 17.25
C LEU A 361 12.63 21.61 17.80
N THR A 362 12.52 22.66 16.98
CA THR A 362 11.85 23.91 17.36
C THR A 362 10.90 24.36 16.27
N GLU A 363 9.85 25.09 16.62
CA GLU A 363 8.92 25.66 15.63
C GLU A 363 9.63 26.58 14.62
N ARG A 364 10.69 27.26 15.05
CA ARG A 364 11.50 28.14 14.18
C ARG A 364 12.27 27.35 13.11
N ASP A 365 12.92 26.27 13.52
CA ASP A 365 13.79 25.48 12.64
C ASP A 365 12.98 24.41 11.87
N HIS A 366 11.81 23.99 12.39
CA HIS A 366 10.95 22.95 11.83
C HIS A 366 9.45 23.35 11.84
N PRO A 367 9.04 24.37 11.05
CA PRO A 367 7.68 24.92 11.09
C PRO A 367 6.58 23.95 10.65
N ARG A 368 6.94 22.90 9.88
CA ARG A 368 6.01 21.89 9.38
C ARG A 368 6.01 20.60 10.19
N PHE A 369 6.78 20.53 11.27
CA PHE A 369 6.90 19.33 12.09
C PHE A 369 5.61 19.03 12.83
N THR A 370 5.16 17.78 12.75
CA THR A 370 3.89 17.34 13.34
C THR A 370 4.04 16.08 14.17
N PHE A 371 4.97 15.18 13.84
CA PHE A 371 5.02 13.85 14.47
C PHE A 371 6.44 13.41 14.85
N LEU A 372 6.60 13.03 16.12
CA LEU A 372 7.80 12.38 16.66
C LEU A 372 7.47 10.95 17.09
N SER A 373 8.23 9.98 16.60
CA SER A 373 8.14 8.59 17.04
C SER A 373 9.49 8.07 17.52
N MET A 374 9.53 7.46 18.71
CA MET A 374 10.72 6.83 19.29
C MET A 374 10.35 5.46 19.86
N ILE A 375 10.64 4.41 19.09
CA ILE A 375 10.17 3.05 19.38
C ILE A 375 11.38 2.11 19.53
N HIS A 376 11.43 1.32 20.60
CA HIS A 376 12.61 0.48 20.92
C HIS A 376 13.92 1.30 21.05
N VAL A 377 13.83 2.54 21.51
CA VAL A 377 14.99 3.37 21.80
C VAL A 377 15.52 3.05 23.21
N ARG A 378 16.81 2.79 23.32
CA ARG A 378 17.50 2.47 24.58
C ARG A 378 18.33 3.65 25.07
N ASN A 379 18.62 3.69 26.37
CA ASN A 379 19.41 4.74 27.03
C ASN A 379 18.71 6.11 27.02
N MET A 380 17.39 6.09 27.27
CA MET A 380 16.51 7.25 27.27
C MET A 380 15.62 7.23 28.52
N THR A 381 16.22 7.19 29.71
CA THR A 381 15.49 7.22 31.01
C THR A 381 14.66 8.50 31.21
N THR A 382 15.06 9.58 30.56
CA THR A 382 14.31 10.83 30.42
C THR A 382 14.38 11.31 28.97
N LEU A 383 13.53 12.28 28.60
CA LEU A 383 13.52 12.86 27.26
C LEU A 383 14.85 13.56 26.94
N PRO A 384 15.40 13.39 25.72
CA PRO A 384 16.67 14.01 25.35
C PRO A 384 16.58 15.53 25.19
N SER A 385 17.70 16.23 25.36
CA SER A 385 17.74 17.69 25.30
C SER A 385 17.22 18.27 23.99
N GLY A 386 17.39 17.58 22.85
CA GLY A 386 16.88 18.05 21.57
C GLY A 386 15.36 18.04 21.40
N VAL A 387 14.60 17.37 22.28
CA VAL A 387 13.13 17.50 22.35
C VAL A 387 12.67 18.40 23.50
N LEU A 388 13.61 18.94 24.28
CA LEU A 388 13.38 19.84 25.41
C LEU A 388 13.68 21.30 25.07
N ALA A 389 13.61 21.67 23.79
CA ALA A 389 13.71 23.06 23.38
C ALA A 389 12.37 23.78 23.48
N ASP A 390 12.42 25.10 23.66
CA ASP A 390 11.23 25.93 23.75
C ASP A 390 10.50 25.97 22.40
N GLY A 391 9.17 25.90 22.44
CA GLY A 391 8.35 25.88 21.22
C GLY A 391 8.50 24.58 20.44
N PHE A 392 8.49 23.45 21.15
CA PHE A 392 8.51 22.13 20.52
C PHE A 392 7.28 21.99 19.60
N PRO A 393 7.47 21.73 18.29
CA PRO A 393 6.41 21.95 17.30
C PRO A 393 5.41 20.79 17.12
N ALA A 394 5.66 19.64 17.75
CA ALA A 394 4.90 18.43 17.51
C ALA A 394 3.42 18.57 17.87
N ILE A 395 2.59 17.85 17.13
CA ILE A 395 1.16 17.68 17.38
C ILE A 395 0.90 16.27 17.93
N ALA A 396 1.75 15.30 17.58
CA ALA A 396 1.66 13.94 18.05
C ALA A 396 3.04 13.41 18.45
N VAL A 397 3.11 12.75 19.61
CA VAL A 397 4.32 12.12 20.14
C VAL A 397 4.02 10.68 20.50
N ASP A 398 4.82 9.75 19.96
CA ASP A 398 4.71 8.32 20.19
C ASP A 398 6.05 7.75 20.68
N ILE A 399 6.09 7.33 21.93
CA ILE A 399 7.25 6.72 22.57
C ILE A 399 6.83 5.36 23.10
N GLY A 400 7.49 4.31 22.63
CA GLY A 400 7.04 2.95 22.85
C GLY A 400 8.19 1.98 23.04
N ASP A 401 8.08 1.07 24.02
CA ASP A 401 9.10 0.02 24.24
C ASP A 401 10.49 0.61 24.54
N THR A 402 10.54 1.64 25.39
CA THR A 402 11.78 2.35 25.76
C THR A 402 12.05 2.24 27.26
N ASP A 403 13.23 2.69 27.71
CA ASP A 403 13.59 2.77 29.12
C ASP A 403 13.16 4.08 29.80
N LEU A 404 12.28 4.86 29.16
CA LEU A 404 11.74 6.12 29.69
C LEU A 404 11.05 5.90 31.05
N ALA A 405 11.58 6.52 32.09
CA ALA A 405 11.12 6.37 33.46
C ALA A 405 10.36 7.60 33.99
N THR A 406 10.70 8.80 33.49
CA THR A 406 10.06 10.06 33.91
C THR A 406 10.05 11.11 32.81
N LEU A 407 9.09 12.04 32.88
CA LEU A 407 9.10 13.29 32.12
C LEU A 407 9.69 14.42 32.97
N PRO A 408 10.53 15.31 32.40
CA PRO A 408 11.18 16.38 33.15
C PRO A 408 10.18 17.46 33.58
N SER A 409 10.38 18.03 34.78
CA SER A 409 9.59 19.15 35.27
C SER A 409 9.65 20.35 34.31
N GLY A 410 8.53 21.04 34.11
CA GLY A 410 8.46 22.16 33.17
C GLY A 410 8.38 21.77 31.69
N LEU A 411 8.19 20.48 31.36
CA LEU A 411 7.96 20.07 29.97
C LEU A 411 6.77 20.82 29.34
N ALA A 412 5.72 21.11 30.13
CA ALA A 412 4.55 21.85 29.67
C ALA A 412 4.84 23.29 29.24
N THR A 413 5.90 23.94 29.77
CA THR A 413 6.29 25.28 29.32
C THR A 413 7.06 25.24 28.00
N LYS A 414 7.59 24.08 27.63
CA LYS A 414 8.36 23.85 26.39
C LYS A 414 7.49 23.33 25.27
N TRP A 415 6.59 22.41 25.60
CA TRP A 415 5.61 21.79 24.70
C TRP A 415 4.30 22.56 24.76
N THR A 416 4.32 23.78 24.24
CA THR A 416 3.22 24.74 24.36
C THR A 416 2.10 24.54 23.34
N ARG A 417 2.37 23.80 22.25
CA ARG A 417 1.32 23.42 21.28
C ARG A 417 0.38 22.38 21.89
N HIS A 418 -0.91 22.52 21.57
CA HIS A 418 -1.89 21.51 21.93
C HIS A 418 -1.58 20.21 21.19
N LEU A 419 -1.20 19.17 21.92
CA LEU A 419 -0.99 17.85 21.37
C LEU A 419 -2.34 17.21 21.04
N GLU A 420 -2.47 16.56 19.89
CA GLU A 420 -3.63 15.71 19.64
C GLU A 420 -3.42 14.34 20.30
N TYR A 421 -2.18 13.83 20.31
CA TYR A 421 -1.82 12.52 20.83
C TYR A 421 -0.51 12.54 21.64
N LEU A 422 -0.55 11.97 22.83
CA LEU A 422 0.64 11.59 23.60
C LEU A 422 0.57 10.10 23.92
N VAL A 423 1.49 9.32 23.38
CA VAL A 423 1.56 7.87 23.57
C VAL A 423 2.90 7.55 24.23
N LEU A 424 2.85 7.02 25.44
CA LEU A 424 4.02 6.56 26.22
C LEU A 424 3.77 5.12 26.65
N GLU A 425 4.00 4.17 25.75
CA GLU A 425 3.62 2.76 25.89
C GLU A 425 4.79 1.89 26.29
N ARG A 426 4.56 0.89 27.14
CA ARG A 426 5.60 -0.12 27.48
C ARG A 426 6.95 0.53 27.81
N CYS A 427 6.87 1.65 28.50
CA CYS A 427 8.01 2.36 29.04
C CYS A 427 8.22 1.89 30.50
N ASN A 428 9.10 2.55 31.24
CA ASN A 428 9.39 2.24 32.63
C ASN A 428 8.75 3.25 33.60
N LEU A 429 7.62 3.86 33.21
CA LEU A 429 6.91 4.82 34.05
C LEU A 429 6.30 4.12 35.27
N THR A 430 6.69 4.54 36.47
CA THR A 430 6.15 4.02 37.74
C THR A 430 5.15 4.97 38.40
N SER A 431 5.30 6.27 38.14
CA SER A 431 4.48 7.34 38.72
C SER A 431 4.31 8.50 37.73
N LEU A 432 3.17 9.19 37.81
CA LEU A 432 2.89 10.37 36.97
C LEU A 432 3.23 11.65 37.73
N SER A 433 4.08 12.49 37.14
CA SER A 433 4.39 13.84 37.63
C SER A 433 3.37 14.87 37.15
N SER A 434 3.48 16.11 37.64
CA SER A 434 2.52 17.17 37.31
C SER A 434 2.42 17.54 35.84
N VAL A 435 3.48 17.26 35.10
CA VAL A 435 3.56 17.41 33.64
C VAL A 435 2.36 16.78 32.94
N PHE A 436 1.85 15.65 33.42
CA PHE A 436 0.74 14.98 32.76
C PHE A 436 -0.56 15.80 32.80
N TRP A 437 -0.88 16.54 33.86
CA TRP A 437 -2.08 17.39 33.88
C TRP A 437 -1.80 18.86 33.55
N GLU A 438 -0.53 19.23 33.37
CA GLU A 438 -0.12 20.54 32.87
C GLU A 438 -0.08 20.59 31.33
N LEU A 439 0.30 19.49 30.68
CA LEU A 439 0.28 19.36 29.23
C LEU A 439 -1.16 19.28 28.70
N ARG A 440 -1.40 19.86 27.53
CA ARG A 440 -2.70 19.80 26.86
C ARG A 440 -2.67 18.76 25.76
N TYR A 441 -3.41 17.67 25.95
CA TYR A 441 -3.56 16.63 24.95
C TYR A 441 -4.99 16.10 24.85
N ARG A 442 -5.42 15.72 23.64
CA ARG A 442 -6.75 15.14 23.45
C ARG A 442 -6.78 13.65 23.76
N ARG A 443 -5.71 12.93 23.45
CA ARG A 443 -5.59 11.48 23.69
C ARG A 443 -4.29 11.16 24.39
N LEU A 444 -4.38 10.35 25.44
CA LEU A 444 -3.26 9.86 26.22
C LEU A 444 -3.28 8.34 26.26
N SER A 445 -2.16 7.72 25.88
CA SER A 445 -1.92 6.32 26.20
C SER A 445 -0.71 6.16 27.09
N LEU A 446 -0.89 5.40 28.16
CA LEU A 446 0.12 4.99 29.12
C LEU A 446 0.13 3.46 29.27
N ALA A 447 -0.33 2.71 28.26
CA ALA A 447 -0.50 1.28 28.40
C ALA A 447 0.83 0.52 28.56
N GLY A 448 0.80 -0.58 29.31
CA GLY A 448 1.94 -1.47 29.52
C GLY A 448 3.09 -0.86 30.34
N ASN A 449 2.84 0.19 31.11
CA ASN A 449 3.81 0.73 32.07
C ASN A 449 3.72 0.01 33.44
N ARG A 450 4.33 0.58 34.48
CA ARG A 450 4.36 0.05 35.84
C ARG A 450 3.62 0.96 36.82
N ILE A 451 2.59 1.64 36.35
CA ILE A 451 1.85 2.63 37.13
C ILE A 451 0.87 1.91 38.06
N SER A 452 1.03 2.07 39.37
CA SER A 452 0.14 1.45 40.37
C SER A 452 -0.91 2.42 40.95
N SER A 453 -0.66 3.73 40.85
CA SER A 453 -1.52 4.77 41.41
C SER A 453 -1.63 5.97 40.48
N LEU A 454 -2.83 6.54 40.37
CA LEU A 454 -3.13 7.70 39.52
C LEU A 454 -3.55 8.88 40.40
N PRO A 455 -3.09 10.12 40.12
CA PRO A 455 -3.53 11.31 40.84
C PRO A 455 -4.90 11.77 40.34
N ALA A 456 -5.70 12.36 41.25
CA ALA A 456 -7.02 12.91 40.89
C ALA A 456 -6.94 13.99 39.80
N ALA A 457 -5.84 14.75 39.79
CA ALA A 457 -5.57 15.80 38.81
C ALA A 457 -5.63 15.30 37.36
N LEU A 458 -5.24 14.05 37.09
CA LEU A 458 -5.32 13.45 35.75
C LEU A 458 -6.77 13.38 35.24
N PHE A 459 -7.72 13.12 36.13
CA PHE A 459 -9.13 12.96 35.79
C PHE A 459 -9.93 14.27 35.79
N ASN A 460 -9.32 15.35 36.32
CA ASN A 460 -9.88 16.70 36.29
C ASN A 460 -9.47 17.47 35.02
N ASP A 461 -8.58 16.91 34.20
CA ASP A 461 -8.19 17.50 32.93
C ASP A 461 -9.32 17.35 31.88
N ARG A 462 -9.87 18.50 31.46
CA ARG A 462 -10.97 18.59 30.49
C ARG A 462 -10.54 18.39 29.03
N SER A 463 -9.24 18.35 28.79
CA SER A 463 -8.69 18.22 27.43
C SER A 463 -8.73 16.76 26.96
N ILE A 464 -8.57 15.82 27.89
CA ILE A 464 -8.53 14.38 27.62
C ILE A 464 -9.92 13.86 27.20
N ARG A 465 -9.97 13.22 26.04
CA ARG A 465 -11.14 12.53 25.51
C ARG A 465 -10.97 11.02 25.46
N SER A 466 -9.74 10.54 25.33
CA SER A 466 -9.41 9.12 25.29
C SER A 466 -8.19 8.87 26.18
N LEU A 467 -8.31 7.92 27.09
CA LEU A 467 -7.29 7.57 28.08
C LEU A 467 -7.10 6.04 28.08
N SER A 468 -5.91 5.57 27.75
CA SER A 468 -5.55 4.16 27.88
C SER A 468 -4.53 3.96 28.99
N LEU A 469 -4.87 3.07 29.92
CA LEU A 469 -4.08 2.67 31.09
C LEU A 469 -3.89 1.15 31.13
N SER A 470 -4.24 0.47 30.04
CA SER A 470 -4.24 -0.99 29.93
C SER A 470 -2.88 -1.60 30.29
N GLY A 471 -2.85 -2.80 30.87
CA GLY A 471 -1.62 -3.52 31.19
C GLY A 471 -0.76 -2.87 32.29
N ASN A 472 -1.34 -1.97 33.10
CA ASN A 472 -0.68 -1.42 34.29
C ASN A 472 -1.18 -2.13 35.57
N PRO A 473 -0.37 -2.20 36.64
CA PRO A 473 -0.74 -2.81 37.92
C PRO A 473 -1.67 -1.92 38.77
N ILE A 474 -2.68 -1.30 38.15
CA ILE A 474 -3.65 -0.42 38.81
C ILE A 474 -4.69 -1.27 39.51
N SER A 475 -4.85 -1.10 40.83
CA SER A 475 -5.86 -1.81 41.63
C SER A 475 -7.11 -0.99 41.94
N ARG A 476 -7.00 0.34 41.93
CA ARG A 476 -8.11 1.26 42.20
C ARG A 476 -7.92 2.59 41.50
N LEU A 477 -9.04 3.21 41.11
CA LEU A 477 -9.09 4.61 40.69
C LEU A 477 -9.32 5.51 41.92
N VAL A 478 -9.13 6.82 41.77
CA VAL A 478 -9.33 7.78 42.87
C VAL A 478 -10.82 7.96 43.15
N GLU A 479 -11.16 8.16 44.41
CA GLU A 479 -12.54 8.38 44.87
C GLU A 479 -13.12 9.75 44.47
N SER A 480 -14.45 9.86 44.52
CA SER A 480 -15.23 10.98 43.95
C SER A 480 -14.87 12.35 44.48
N ASP A 481 -14.53 12.50 45.77
CA ASP A 481 -14.28 13.82 46.39
C ASP A 481 -13.05 14.53 45.83
N ALA A 482 -12.23 13.84 45.04
CA ALA A 482 -11.07 14.40 44.38
C ALA A 482 -11.30 14.72 42.87
N VAL A 483 -12.39 14.22 42.28
CA VAL A 483 -12.70 14.33 40.84
C VAL A 483 -13.97 15.16 40.63
N HIS A 484 -13.82 16.35 40.06
CA HIS A 484 -14.90 17.33 39.91
C HIS A 484 -15.22 17.67 38.46
N ALA A 485 -14.43 17.19 37.48
CA ALA A 485 -14.52 17.64 36.08
C ALA A 485 -14.15 16.57 35.05
N TRP A 486 -14.80 15.40 35.09
CA TRP A 486 -14.56 14.30 34.15
C TRP A 486 -15.05 14.62 32.72
N SER A 487 -14.17 14.46 31.72
CA SER A 487 -14.49 14.66 30.28
C SER A 487 -14.11 13.52 29.34
N VAL A 488 -13.46 12.48 29.88
CA VAL A 488 -12.96 11.37 29.07
C VAL A 488 -14.15 10.54 28.58
N ARG A 489 -14.17 10.31 27.27
CA ARG A 489 -15.23 9.57 26.58
C ARG A 489 -14.91 8.09 26.46
N SER A 490 -13.63 7.76 26.44
CA SER A 490 -13.13 6.39 26.29
C SER A 490 -12.01 6.16 27.28
N MET A 491 -12.20 5.21 28.20
CA MET A 491 -11.19 4.77 29.15
C MET A 491 -10.89 3.29 28.95
N GLU A 492 -9.63 2.95 28.72
CA GLU A 492 -9.20 1.56 28.60
C GLU A 492 -8.38 1.15 29.82
N LEU A 493 -8.85 0.09 30.48
CA LEU A 493 -8.30 -0.53 31.69
C LEU A 493 -8.09 -2.03 31.47
N LEU A 494 -7.85 -2.46 30.22
CA LEU A 494 -7.65 -3.86 29.88
C LEU A 494 -6.46 -4.43 30.65
N GLU A 495 -6.56 -5.67 31.14
CA GLU A 495 -5.45 -6.34 31.82
C GLU A 495 -4.88 -5.55 33.03
N THR A 496 -5.74 -4.81 33.73
CA THR A 496 -5.42 -4.15 35.00
C THR A 496 -5.93 -4.97 36.19
N ASN A 497 -5.56 -4.58 37.42
CA ASN A 497 -6.00 -5.26 38.63
C ASN A 497 -7.21 -4.57 39.30
N ILE A 498 -8.00 -3.80 38.53
CA ILE A 498 -9.13 -3.05 39.07
C ILE A 498 -10.30 -3.99 39.39
N SER A 499 -10.89 -3.84 40.57
CA SER A 499 -12.05 -4.64 41.02
C SER A 499 -13.36 -3.87 41.03
N THR A 500 -13.31 -2.54 41.18
CA THR A 500 -14.50 -1.67 41.30
C THR A 500 -14.29 -0.34 40.59
N LEU A 501 -15.36 0.21 40.01
CA LEU A 501 -15.37 1.56 39.44
C LEU A 501 -15.88 2.57 40.48
N PRO A 502 -15.27 3.76 40.59
CA PRO A 502 -15.70 4.79 41.55
C PRO A 502 -17.01 5.46 41.12
N ALA A 503 -17.69 6.08 42.08
CA ALA A 503 -19.02 6.68 41.89
C ALA A 503 -19.07 7.71 40.74
N TRP A 504 -18.00 8.47 40.53
CA TRP A 504 -17.95 9.48 39.47
C TRP A 504 -17.98 8.87 38.05
N VAL A 505 -17.46 7.66 37.84
CA VAL A 505 -17.56 6.95 36.54
C VAL A 505 -19.01 6.56 36.30
N ILE A 506 -19.67 6.01 37.32
CA ILE A 506 -21.06 5.56 37.27
C ILE A 506 -22.01 6.75 37.04
N ALA A 507 -21.79 7.85 37.78
CA ALA A 507 -22.55 9.08 37.63
C ALA A 507 -22.38 9.69 36.22
N ALA A 508 -21.15 9.70 35.69
CA ALA A 508 -20.89 10.20 34.34
C ALA A 508 -21.55 9.33 33.26
N ALA A 509 -21.63 8.00 33.46
CA ALA A 509 -22.35 7.10 32.55
C ALA A 509 -23.88 7.29 32.56
N ALA A 510 -24.43 7.76 33.68
CA ALA A 510 -25.87 7.99 33.87
C ALA A 510 -26.36 9.37 33.41
N ALA A 511 -25.47 10.33 33.15
CA ALA A 511 -25.83 11.70 32.77
C ALA A 511 -26.53 11.77 31.38
N PRO A 512 -27.70 12.45 31.26
CA PRO A 512 -28.37 12.65 29.98
C PRO A 512 -27.73 13.80 29.16
N GLY A 513 -27.40 13.52 27.89
CA GLY A 513 -26.93 14.52 26.93
C GLY A 513 -25.40 14.63 26.83
N THR A 514 -24.87 14.26 25.66
CA THR A 514 -23.44 14.14 25.26
C THR A 514 -22.74 12.83 25.65
N ALA A 515 -21.66 12.52 24.91
CA ALA A 515 -21.05 11.20 24.77
C ALA A 515 -20.85 10.46 26.10
N ARG A 516 -21.54 9.32 26.27
CA ARG A 516 -21.42 8.47 27.45
C ARG A 516 -19.97 7.97 27.56
N PRO A 517 -19.33 8.07 28.74
CA PRO A 517 -18.01 7.48 28.94
C PRO A 517 -18.11 5.98 28.72
N PHE A 518 -17.22 5.44 27.90
CA PHE A 518 -17.10 4.02 27.63
C PHE A 518 -15.84 3.50 28.32
N VAL A 519 -15.98 2.42 29.10
CA VAL A 519 -14.89 1.80 29.85
C VAL A 519 -14.66 0.38 29.33
N GLU A 520 -13.44 0.07 28.93
CA GLU A 520 -13.03 -1.30 28.60
C GLU A 520 -12.18 -1.87 29.72
N ALA A 521 -12.55 -3.02 30.28
CA ALA A 521 -11.84 -3.60 31.43
C ALA A 521 -11.64 -5.12 31.32
N ALA A 522 -11.67 -5.67 30.09
CA ALA A 522 -11.45 -7.10 29.89
C ALA A 522 -10.09 -7.54 30.47
N GLY A 523 -10.09 -8.71 31.10
CA GLY A 523 -8.91 -9.23 31.80
C GLY A 523 -8.65 -8.61 33.18
N SER A 524 -9.55 -7.79 33.72
CA SER A 524 -9.47 -7.29 35.11
C SER A 524 -10.46 -8.00 36.05
N PRO A 525 -10.20 -8.02 37.38
CA PRO A 525 -11.13 -8.58 38.38
C PRO A 525 -12.54 -7.96 38.35
N LEU A 526 -12.67 -6.70 37.95
CA LEU A 526 -13.95 -6.01 37.78
C LEU A 526 -14.91 -6.80 36.88
N CYS A 527 -14.38 -7.49 35.87
CA CYS A 527 -15.16 -8.26 34.91
C CYS A 527 -15.43 -9.71 35.34
N ALA A 528 -14.82 -10.19 36.43
CA ALA A 528 -15.03 -11.54 36.93
C ALA A 528 -16.32 -11.67 37.76
N ASP A 529 -16.67 -10.62 38.51
CA ASP A 529 -17.76 -10.64 39.50
C ASP A 529 -19.11 -10.09 38.97
N LEU A 530 -19.17 -9.64 37.71
CA LEU A 530 -20.36 -9.04 37.13
C LEU A 530 -21.33 -10.11 36.57
N ARG A 531 -22.53 -10.19 37.14
CA ARG A 531 -23.64 -11.00 36.60
C ARG A 531 -24.21 -10.41 35.30
N GLU A 532 -24.27 -9.08 35.21
CA GLU A 532 -24.69 -8.33 34.03
C GLU A 532 -23.76 -7.13 33.83
N THR A 533 -23.30 -6.90 32.60
CA THR A 533 -22.39 -5.79 32.26
C THR A 533 -23.20 -4.53 31.93
N PRO A 534 -22.97 -3.40 32.62
CA PRO A 534 -23.58 -2.12 32.28
C PRO A 534 -23.25 -1.71 30.83
N SER A 535 -24.15 -0.98 30.15
CA SER A 535 -23.95 -0.58 28.74
C SER A 535 -22.72 0.28 28.47
N PHE A 536 -22.16 0.91 29.51
CA PHE A 536 -20.97 1.75 29.44
C PHE A 536 -19.67 0.97 29.72
N LEU A 537 -19.76 -0.30 30.13
CA LEU A 537 -18.63 -1.14 30.49
C LEU A 537 -18.53 -2.35 29.55
N SER A 538 -17.40 -2.50 28.87
CA SER A 538 -17.07 -3.69 28.09
C SER A 538 -16.11 -4.60 28.85
N CYS A 539 -16.56 -5.82 29.11
CA CYS A 539 -15.77 -6.90 29.71
C CYS A 539 -15.30 -7.95 28.69
N THR A 540 -15.61 -7.75 27.42
CA THR A 540 -15.03 -8.54 26.35
C THR A 540 -13.79 -7.85 25.84
N TYR A 541 -12.81 -8.63 25.37
CA TYR A 541 -11.83 -8.09 24.44
C TYR A 541 -12.60 -7.69 23.20
N SER A 542 -13.11 -6.47 23.21
CA SER A 542 -13.86 -5.88 22.12
C SER A 542 -13.01 -6.05 20.86
N ARG A 543 -13.59 -6.75 19.89
CA ARG A 543 -13.19 -6.63 18.48
C ARG A 543 -13.92 -5.46 17.80
N HIS A 544 -14.63 -4.64 18.59
CA HIS A 544 -15.30 -3.41 18.16
C HIS A 544 -14.27 -2.28 18.12
N GLU A 545 -13.98 -1.61 17.00
CA GLU A 545 -14.87 -0.92 16.04
C GLU A 545 -15.58 0.31 16.61
N ASP A 546 -15.13 0.86 17.74
CA ASP A 546 -15.42 2.26 18.08
C ASP A 546 -14.21 3.13 17.63
N PRO A 547 -14.38 4.11 16.71
CA PRO A 547 -13.29 4.93 16.15
C PRO A 547 -12.58 5.87 17.16
N THR A 548 -12.79 5.69 18.46
CA THR A 548 -12.26 6.54 19.55
C THR A 548 -11.38 5.80 20.57
N THR A 549 -11.45 4.46 20.63
CA THR A 549 -10.54 3.58 21.37
C THR A 549 -9.27 3.33 20.56
N TRP A 550 -8.13 3.30 21.23
CA TRP A 550 -6.79 3.21 20.63
C TRP A 550 -6.23 1.83 20.95
N ILE A 551 -5.78 1.05 19.95
CA ILE A 551 -5.37 -0.34 20.19
C ILE A 551 -3.99 -0.39 20.89
N PRO A 552 -3.87 -0.94 22.11
CA PRO A 552 -2.59 -1.09 22.79
C PRO A 552 -1.62 -2.03 22.06
N PHE A 553 -0.34 -1.67 22.12
CA PHE A 553 0.75 -2.44 21.50
C PHE A 553 0.86 -3.88 22.06
N THR A 554 0.24 -4.16 23.21
CA THR A 554 0.11 -5.50 23.80
C THR A 554 -0.63 -6.49 22.88
N ARG A 555 -1.62 -6.04 22.09
CA ARG A 555 -2.33 -6.93 21.14
C ARG A 555 -1.51 -7.28 19.89
N LEU A 556 -0.41 -6.59 19.62
CA LEU A 556 0.38 -6.79 18.40
C LEU A 556 1.42 -7.91 18.49
N HIS A 557 1.77 -8.32 19.70
CA HIS A 557 2.81 -9.31 19.96
C HIS A 557 2.47 -10.32 21.06
N ALA A 558 1.21 -10.39 21.53
CA ALA A 558 0.80 -11.51 22.37
C ALA A 558 1.02 -12.83 21.58
N PRO A 559 1.85 -13.76 22.08
CA PRO A 559 1.88 -15.09 21.49
C PRO A 559 0.46 -15.64 21.54
N THR A 560 0.00 -16.17 20.40
CA THR A 560 -1.26 -16.93 20.35
C THR A 560 -1.23 -17.95 21.48
N PRO A 561 -2.23 -17.99 22.39
CA PRO A 561 -2.26 -19.02 23.40
C PRO A 561 -2.26 -20.36 22.68
N THR A 562 -1.20 -21.15 22.90
CA THR A 562 -1.12 -22.51 22.41
C THR A 562 -2.33 -23.25 22.97
N PRO A 563 -3.18 -23.85 22.13
CA PRO A 563 -4.28 -24.67 22.63
C PRO A 563 -3.68 -25.79 23.48
N LYS A 564 -4.15 -25.90 24.73
CA LYS A 564 -3.96 -27.10 25.55
C LYS A 564 -4.90 -28.19 25.05
#